data_AF-A0A9P0VNR4-F1
#
_entry.id   AF-A0A9P0VNR4-F1
#
_cell.length_a   1.000
_cell.length_b   1.000
_cell.length_c   1.000
_cell.angle_alpha   90.00
_cell.angle_beta   90.00
_cell.angle_gamma   90.00
#
_symmetry.space_group_name_H-M   'P 1'
#
loop_
_entity.id
_entity.type
_entity.pdbx_description
1 polymer ?
#
loop_
_entity_poly.entity_id
_entity_poly.type
_entity_poly.pdbx_seq_one_letter_code
_entity_poly.pdbx_strand_id
1 'polypeptide(L)'
;MLSGAPPGSAGAANQSGWMKKEHFLHWCQHFVKHTGCSKERPVLLLLDNHDSHLSIDSLDYLKENGVTVLSFPPHCSHKLQPLDRSVYGPLKNM
;
A
#
# COMPACT_ATOMS: atom_id res chain seq x y z
N MET A 1 2.25 19.77 4.02
CA MET A 1 2.79 19.33 5.33
C MET A 1 1.60 18.93 6.19
N LEU A 2 1.60 17.72 6.76
CA LEU A 2 0.49 17.24 7.59
C LEU A 2 0.61 17.89 8.98
N SER A 3 -0.44 18.57 9.43
CA SER A 3 -0.44 19.25 10.74
C SER A 3 -0.57 18.22 11.87
N GLY A 4 0.35 18.23 12.83
CA GLY A 4 0.33 17.35 14.01
C GLY A 4 0.66 15.87 13.74
N ALA A 5 1.09 15.51 12.52
CA ALA A 5 1.44 14.13 12.21
C ALA A 5 2.82 13.73 12.77
N PRO A 6 3.04 12.45 13.10
CA PRO A 6 4.36 11.95 13.51
C PRO A 6 5.45 12.24 12.47
N PRO A 7 6.71 12.45 12.90
CA PRO A 7 7.84 12.60 11.98
C PRO A 7 7.94 11.45 10.98
N GLY A 8 8.23 11.77 9.71
CA GLY A 8 8.29 10.80 8.62
C GLY A 8 6.96 10.56 7.90
N SER A 9 5.83 11.02 8.44
CA SER A 9 4.53 10.89 7.78
C SER A 9 4.51 11.54 6.39
N ALA A 10 3.87 10.87 5.43
CA ALA A 10 3.60 11.38 4.09
C ALA A 10 2.09 11.40 3.83
N GLY A 11 1.62 12.36 3.03
CA GLY A 11 0.22 12.50 2.69
C GLY A 11 0.03 13.15 1.33
N ALA A 12 -0.98 12.68 0.60
CA ALA A 12 -1.41 13.22 -0.67
C ALA A 12 -2.94 13.36 -0.65
N ALA A 13 -3.47 14.34 -1.37
CA ALA A 13 -4.90 14.61 -1.44
C ALA A 13 -5.29 15.10 -2.83
N ASN A 14 -6.55 14.87 -3.19
CA ASN A 14 -7.14 15.37 -4.42
C ASN A 14 -8.64 15.64 -4.20
N GLN A 15 -9.27 16.33 -5.15
CA GLN A 15 -10.66 16.78 -5.03
C GLN A 15 -11.69 15.65 -4.83
N SER A 16 -11.44 14.43 -5.34
CA SER A 16 -12.40 13.34 -5.17
C SER A 16 -12.29 12.64 -3.81
N GLY A 17 -11.22 12.88 -3.06
CA GLY A 17 -10.90 12.16 -1.81
C GLY A 17 -10.47 10.70 -2.00
N TRP A 18 -10.64 10.12 -3.19
CA TRP A 18 -10.27 8.74 -3.49
C TRP A 18 -8.80 8.62 -3.91
N MET A 19 -8.17 7.49 -3.59
CA MET A 19 -6.82 7.21 -4.06
C MET A 19 -6.79 7.10 -5.60
N LYS A 20 -5.73 7.61 -6.20
CA LYS A 20 -5.45 7.54 -7.64
C LYS A 20 -4.10 6.85 -7.85
N LYS A 21 -3.81 6.43 -9.08
CA LYS A 21 -2.56 5.75 -9.43
C LYS A 21 -1.31 6.53 -9.03
N GLU A 22 -1.31 7.84 -9.24
CA GLU A 22 -0.23 8.75 -8.84
C GLU A 22 0.02 8.74 -7.32
N HIS A 23 -1.06 8.70 -6.53
CA HIS A 23 -0.96 8.62 -5.07
C HIS A 23 -0.39 7.27 -4.63
N PHE A 24 -0.75 6.19 -5.34
CA PHE A 24 -0.23 4.87 -5.05
C PHE A 24 1.28 4.78 -5.30
N LEU A 25 1.79 5.37 -6.40
CA LEU A 25 3.23 5.45 -6.63
C LEU A 25 3.97 6.20 -5.51
N HIS A 26 3.40 7.32 -5.05
CA HIS A 26 3.96 8.07 -3.91
C HIS A 26 3.98 7.20 -2.63
N TRP A 27 2.93 6.43 -2.41
CA TRP A 27 2.88 5.47 -1.31
C TRP A 27 3.94 4.36 -1.48
N CYS A 28 4.17 3.82 -2.68
CA CYS A 28 5.21 2.82 -2.93
C CYS A 28 6.61 3.36 -2.61
N GLN A 29 6.92 4.59 -3.01
CA GLN A 29 8.19 5.25 -2.68
C GLN A 29 8.37 5.41 -1.17
N HIS A 30 7.30 5.81 -0.48
CA HIS A 30 7.30 5.90 0.97
C HIS A 30 7.48 4.52 1.63
N PHE A 31 6.81 3.49 1.11
CA PHE A 31 6.92 2.11 1.59
C PHE A 31 8.34 1.56 1.46
N VAL A 32 8.96 1.68 0.29
CA VAL A 32 10.35 1.26 0.06
C VAL A 32 11.31 1.98 1.02
N LYS A 33 11.17 3.30 1.16
CA LYS A 33 11.99 4.11 2.06
C LYS A 33 11.97 3.63 3.52
N HIS A 34 10.82 3.21 4.03
CA HIS A 34 10.67 2.87 5.45
C HIS A 34 10.78 1.37 5.73
N THR A 35 10.52 0.51 4.75
CA THR A 35 10.75 -0.94 4.91
C THR A 35 12.20 -1.31 4.72
N GLY A 36 13.00 -0.48 4.03
CA GLY A 36 14.41 -0.71 3.69
C GLY A 36 14.61 -1.93 2.80
N CYS A 37 13.57 -2.36 2.08
CA CYS A 37 13.62 -3.54 1.21
C CYS A 37 14.69 -3.37 0.13
N SER A 38 15.25 -4.50 -0.28
CA SER A 38 16.21 -4.56 -1.40
C SER A 38 16.10 -5.92 -2.07
N LYS A 39 16.85 -6.13 -3.15
CA LYS A 39 16.88 -7.45 -3.82
C LYS A 39 17.48 -8.54 -2.92
N GLU A 40 18.36 -8.15 -2.00
CA GLU A 40 18.99 -9.03 -0.99
C GLU A 40 18.09 -9.24 0.23
N ARG A 41 17.15 -8.32 0.49
CA ARG A 41 16.14 -8.42 1.54
C ARG A 41 14.74 -8.20 0.98
N PRO A 42 14.20 -9.19 0.24
CA PRO A 42 12.95 -9.02 -0.47
C PRO A 42 11.76 -8.93 0.48
N VAL A 43 10.72 -8.23 0.04
CA VAL A 43 9.45 -8.09 0.75
C VAL A 43 8.32 -8.59 -0.13
N LEU A 44 7.38 -9.33 0.46
CA LEU A 44 6.11 -9.68 -0.16
C LEU A 44 5.05 -8.67 0.26
N LEU A 45 4.49 -7.95 -0.71
CA LEU A 45 3.40 -7.01 -0.52
C LEU A 45 2.09 -7.64 -0.97
N LEU A 46 1.17 -7.82 -0.03
CA LEU A 46 -0.18 -8.35 -0.28
C LEU A 46 -1.15 -7.19 -0.52
N LEU A 47 -1.82 -7.17 -1.68
CA LEU A 47 -2.75 -6.10 -2.06
C LEU A 47 -4.10 -6.64 -2.51
N ASP A 48 -5.17 -5.87 -2.32
CA ASP A 48 -6.39 -6.10 -3.09
C ASP A 48 -6.24 -5.61 -4.54
N ASN A 49 -7.17 -6.06 -5.37
CA ASN A 49 -7.21 -5.76 -6.79
C ASN A 49 -7.94 -4.43 -7.11
N HIS A 50 -7.81 -3.41 -6.26
CA HIS A 50 -8.38 -2.10 -6.56
C HIS A 50 -7.61 -1.41 -7.71
N ASP A 51 -8.32 -0.78 -8.65
CA ASP A 51 -7.74 -0.22 -9.89
C ASP A 51 -6.64 0.83 -9.66
N SER A 52 -6.66 1.50 -8.50
CA SER A 52 -5.60 2.45 -8.13
C SER A 52 -4.25 1.79 -7.89
N HIS A 53 -4.22 0.50 -7.53
CA HIS A 53 -3.00 -0.29 -7.32
C HIS A 53 -2.39 -0.77 -8.64
N LEU A 54 -3.17 -0.77 -9.72
CA LEU A 54 -2.78 -1.27 -11.04
C LEU A 54 -2.16 -0.15 -11.87
N SER A 55 -0.91 0.19 -11.53
CA SER A 55 -0.04 1.09 -12.28
C SER A 55 1.25 0.35 -12.62
N ILE A 56 1.62 0.35 -13.91
CA ILE A 56 2.86 -0.27 -14.40
C ILE A 56 4.06 0.36 -13.68
N ASP A 57 4.12 1.70 -13.64
CA ASP A 57 5.19 2.44 -12.97
C ASP A 57 5.35 2.05 -11.50
N SER A 58 4.25 1.81 -10.79
CA SER A 58 4.28 1.40 -9.39
C SER A 58 4.81 -0.03 -9.23
N LEU A 59 4.37 -0.94 -10.10
CA LEU A 59 4.81 -2.34 -10.08
C LEU A 59 6.28 -2.48 -10.46
N ASP A 60 6.74 -1.74 -11.47
CA ASP A 60 8.14 -1.73 -11.90
C ASP A 60 9.03 -1.16 -10.78
N TYR A 61 8.64 -0.02 -10.20
CA TYR A 61 9.36 0.56 -9.07
C TYR A 61 9.48 -0.41 -7.89
N LEU A 62 8.38 -1.07 -7.51
CA LEU A 62 8.38 -2.06 -6.41
C LEU A 62 9.30 -3.24 -6.73
N LYS A 63 9.22 -3.80 -7.94
CA LYS A 63 10.04 -4.92 -8.39
C LYS A 63 11.53 -4.57 -8.38
N GLU A 64 11.89 -3.38 -8.88
CA GLU A 64 13.28 -2.90 -8.89
C GLU A 64 13.87 -2.76 -7.49
N ASN A 65 13.02 -2.47 -6.48
CA ASN A 65 13.41 -2.33 -5.08
C ASN A 65 13.23 -3.61 -4.24
N GLY A 66 13.06 -4.77 -4.89
CA GLY A 66 12.98 -6.07 -4.20
C GLY A 66 11.61 -6.35 -3.55
N VAL A 67 10.56 -5.66 -3.97
CA VAL A 67 9.20 -5.92 -3.51
C VAL A 67 8.45 -6.75 -4.56
N THR A 68 7.99 -7.93 -4.15
CA THR A 68 7.09 -8.76 -4.94
C THR A 68 5.66 -8.46 -4.53
N VAL A 69 4.79 -8.19 -5.50
CA VAL A 69 3.36 -7.90 -5.25
C VAL A 69 2.55 -9.15 -5.52
N LEU A 70 1.70 -9.53 -4.56
CA LEU A 70 0.69 -10.58 -4.70
C LEU A 70 -0.70 -9.95 -4.52
N SER A 71 -1.52 -9.99 -5.56
CA SER A 71 -2.91 -9.54 -5.50
C SER A 71 -3.85 -10.70 -5.13
N PHE A 72 -4.90 -10.38 -4.39
CA PHE A 72 -5.94 -11.36 -4.07
C PHE A 72 -6.98 -11.47 -5.20
N PRO A 73 -7.60 -12.65 -5.37
CA PRO A 73 -8.75 -12.80 -6.26
C PRO A 73 -9.90 -11.86 -5.83
N PRO A 74 -10.73 -11.41 -6.78
CA PRO A 74 -11.91 -10.60 -6.48
C PRO A 74 -12.79 -11.24 -5.40
N HIS A 75 -13.42 -10.40 -4.57
CA HIS A 75 -14.33 -10.81 -3.51
C HIS A 75 -13.72 -11.72 -2.42
N CYS A 76 -12.39 -11.83 -2.33
CA CYS A 76 -11.74 -12.62 -1.28
C CYS A 76 -11.23 -11.82 -0.08
N SER A 77 -11.42 -10.49 -0.04
CA SER A 77 -10.96 -9.63 1.07
C SER A 77 -11.34 -10.15 2.45
N HIS A 78 -12.61 -10.49 2.65
CA HIS A 78 -13.14 -11.00 3.91
C HIS A 78 -12.52 -12.34 4.39
N LYS A 79 -11.79 -13.06 3.53
CA LYS A 79 -11.08 -14.29 3.87
C LYS A 79 -9.57 -14.14 3.87
N LEU A 80 -9.04 -13.37 2.93
CA LEU A 80 -7.60 -13.35 2.61
C LEU A 80 -6.90 -12.06 3.02
N GLN A 81 -7.60 -10.93 3.22
CA GLN A 81 -6.96 -9.69 3.68
C GLN A 81 -6.76 -9.76 5.21
N PRO A 82 -5.51 -9.94 5.68
CA PRO A 82 -5.26 -10.07 7.11
C PRO A 82 -5.62 -8.78 7.83
N LEU A 83 -5.32 -7.64 7.21
CA LEU A 83 -5.58 -6.30 7.74
C LEU A 83 -7.05 -6.10 8.12
N ASP A 84 -7.98 -6.54 7.28
CA ASP A 84 -9.43 -6.45 7.52
C ASP A 84 -9.90 -7.33 8.68
N ARG A 85 -9.27 -8.50 8.86
CA ARG A 85 -9.70 -9.51 9.84
C ARG A 85 -9.03 -9.36 11.20
N SER A 86 -7.79 -8.91 11.24
CA SER A 86 -7.01 -8.81 12.48
C SER A 86 -6.92 -7.39 13.01
N VAL A 87 -6.39 -6.45 12.23
CA VAL A 87 -6.12 -5.09 12.70
C VAL A 87 -7.40 -4.26 12.72
N TYR A 88 -8.17 -4.26 11.63
CA TYR A 88 -9.38 -3.44 11.53
C TYR A 88 -10.59 -4.05 12.21
N GLY A 89 -10.63 -5.37 12.41
CA GLY A 89 -11.74 -6.06 13.08
C GLY A 89 -12.07 -5.48 14.45
N PRO A 90 -11.10 -5.37 15.39
CA PRO A 90 -11.29 -4.74 16.69
C PRO A 90 -11.67 -3.25 16.60
N LEU A 91 -11.08 -2.50 15.66
CA LEU A 91 -11.34 -1.06 15.50
C LEU A 91 -12.78 -0.76 15.08
N LYS A 92 -13.43 -1.66 14.33
CA LYS A 92 -14.82 -1.50 13.87
C LYS A 92 -15.86 -1.66 14.98
N ASN A 93 -15.47 -2.29 16.09
CA ASN A 93 -16.35 -2.59 17.23
C ASN A 93 -15.95 -1.83 18.50
N MET A 94 -15.09 -0.81 18.38
CA MET A 94 -14.79 0.13 19.46
C MET A 94 -15.80 1.26 19.53
#